data_AF-X1NV30-F1
#
_entry.id   AF-X1NV30-F1
#
_cell.length_a   1.000
_cell.length_b   1.000
_cell.length_c   1.000
_cell.angle_alpha   90.00
_cell.angle_beta   90.00
_cell.angle_gamma   90.00
#
_symmetry.space_group_name_H-M   'P 1'
#
loop_
_entity.id
_entity.type
_entity.pdbx_description
1 polymer ?
#
loop_
_entity_poly.entity_id
_entity_poly.type
_entity_poly.pdbx_seq_one_letter_code
_entity_poly.pdbx_strand_id
1 'polypeptide(L)' 'MCPPPWSPITSLIVNSQNEIEIGKEHEKHTFNVPTVVSLPKGLPHFPIVCNKVDKPYGVVQVGLGPKYEARWID' A
#
# COMPACT_ATOMS: atom_id res chain seq x y z
N MET A 1 -4.36 -6.10 -2.13
CA MET A 1 -5.52 -6.52 -1.32
C MET A 1 -5.24 -7.91 -0.74
N CYS A 2 -5.66 -8.24 0.47
CA CYS A 2 -5.35 -9.49 1.20
C CYS A 2 -6.62 -10.23 1.65
N PRO A 3 -6.66 -11.55 1.95
CA PRO A 3 -7.79 -12.18 2.63
C PRO A 3 -7.43 -12.55 4.09
N PRO A 4 -8.41 -12.97 4.92
CA PRO A 4 -8.14 -13.32 6.31
C PRO A 4 -7.25 -14.56 6.43
N PRO A 5 -6.26 -14.58 7.35
CA PRO A 5 -6.02 -13.63 8.45
C PRO A 5 -4.92 -12.58 8.11
N TRP A 6 -5.26 -11.59 7.28
CA TRP A 6 -4.51 -10.36 6.92
C TRP A 6 -3.43 -9.97 7.94
N SER A 7 -2.17 -10.22 7.58
CA SER A 7 -1.01 -9.72 8.32
C SER A 7 -0.95 -8.18 8.22
N PRO A 8 -0.43 -7.45 9.23
CA PRO A 8 -0.14 -6.03 9.06
C PRO A 8 0.87 -5.87 7.92
N ILE A 9 0.70 -4.86 7.07
CA ILE A 9 1.64 -4.58 5.97
C ILE A 9 2.13 -3.15 6.11
N THR A 10 3.44 -2.97 6.02
CA THR A 10 4.07 -1.68 5.84
C THR A 10 4.51 -1.57 4.39
N SER A 11 3.97 -0.58 3.67
CA SER A 11 4.42 -0.25 2.32
C SER A 11 5.35 0.96 2.39
N LEU A 12 6.60 0.79 1.97
CA LEU A 12 7.55 1.87 1.77
C LEU A 12 7.55 2.26 0.30
N ILE A 13 7.31 3.53 0.03
CA ILE A 13 7.32 4.13 -1.30
C ILE A 13 8.41 5.20 -1.31
N VAL A 14 9.34 5.13 -2.26
CA VAL A 14 10.50 6.06 -2.33
C VAL A 14 10.58 6.69 -3.70
N ASN A 15 10.65 8.04 -3.78
CA ASN A 15 10.98 8.83 -4.98
C ASN A 15 9.99 8.79 -6.17
N SER A 16 8.67 8.80 -5.92
CA SER A 16 7.66 9.03 -6.97
C SER A 16 6.37 9.62 -6.41
N GLN A 17 5.55 10.20 -7.28
CA GLN A 17 4.21 10.63 -6.89
C GLN A 17 3.26 9.43 -6.95
N ASN A 18 2.82 8.96 -5.78
CA ASN A 18 1.95 7.80 -5.68
C ASN A 18 0.67 8.16 -4.95
N GLU A 19 -0.42 7.57 -5.41
CA GLU A 19 -1.70 7.56 -4.74
C GLU A 19 -1.96 6.17 -4.18
N ILE A 20 -2.44 6.07 -2.94
CA ILE A 20 -2.98 4.84 -2.36
C ILE A 20 -4.44 5.06 -1.99
N GLU A 21 -5.27 4.07 -2.29
CA GLU A 21 -6.66 4.03 -1.82
C GLU A 21 -6.75 3.21 -0.53
N ILE A 22 -7.42 3.77 0.48
CA ILE A 22 -7.56 3.19 1.82
C ILE A 22 -9.05 3.14 2.22
N GLY A 23 -9.42 2.03 2.85
CA GLY A 23 -10.77 1.79 3.34
C GLY A 23 -11.76 1.37 2.25
N LYS A 24 -13.00 1.11 2.67
CA LYS A 24 -14.11 0.76 1.76
C LYS A 24 -14.59 1.94 0.93
N GLU A 25 -14.34 3.16 1.42
CA GLU A 25 -14.72 4.40 0.75
C GLU A 25 -13.71 4.82 -0.33
N HIS A 26 -12.63 4.04 -0.53
CA HIS A 26 -11.55 4.35 -1.47
C HIS A 26 -10.97 5.76 -1.22
N GLU A 27 -10.66 6.08 0.04
CA GLU A 27 -10.04 7.36 0.37
C GLU A 27 -8.65 7.44 -0.27
N LYS A 28 -8.45 8.44 -1.11
CA LYS A 28 -7.22 8.64 -1.89
C LYS A 28 -6.22 9.47 -1.11
N HIS A 29 -5.05 8.89 -0.86
CA HIS A 29 -3.91 9.61 -0.29
C HIS A 29 -2.78 9.71 -1.31
N THR A 30 -2.44 10.93 -1.71
CA THR A 30 -1.32 11.20 -2.62
C THR A 30 -0.11 11.70 -1.85
N PHE A 31 1.06 11.14 -2.16
CA PHE A 31 2.35 11.55 -1.60
C PHE A 31 3.36 11.78 -2.72
N ASN A 32 4.22 12.78 -2.55
CA ASN A 32 5.30 13.14 -3.49
C ASN A 32 6.70 13.08 -2.87
N VAL A 33 6.81 12.58 -1.65
CA VAL A 33 8.06 12.36 -0.90
C VAL A 33 8.13 10.89 -0.46
N PRO A 34 9.33 10.37 -0.14
CA PRO A 34 9.44 9.04 0.44
C PRO A 34 8.53 8.89 1.66
N THR A 35 7.59 7.95 1.58
CA THR A 35 6.51 7.79 2.56
C THR A 35 6.39 6.33 2.97
N VAL A 36 6.25 6.10 4.27
CA VAL A 36 5.94 4.79 4.85
C VAL A 36 4.46 4.78 5.23
N VAL A 37 3.70 3.88 4.63
CA VAL A 37 2.29 3.66 4.96
C VAL A 37 2.18 2.38 5.77
N SER A 38 1.83 2.51 7.06
CA SER A 38 1.62 1.37 7.95
C SER A 38 0.13 1.07 8.05
N LEU A 39 -0.27 -0.12 7.59
CA LEU A 39 -1.67 -0.49 7.47
C LEU A 39 -2.01 -1.53 8.54
N PRO A 40 -2.95 -1.23 9.46
CA PRO A 40 -3.36 -2.19 10.47
C PRO A 40 -4.07 -3.38 9.84
N LYS A 41 -4.08 -4.50 10.58
CA LYS A 41 -4.79 -5.71 10.18
C LYS A 41 -6.26 -5.42 9.86
N GLY A 42 -6.71 -5.89 8.71
CA GLY A 42 -8.11 -5.82 8.29
C GLY A 42 -8.54 -4.50 7.65
N LEU A 43 -7.63 -3.54 7.46
CA LEU A 43 -7.91 -2.32 6.71
C LEU A 43 -7.77 -2.59 5.20
N PRO A 44 -8.86 -2.49 4.41
CA PRO A 44 -8.75 -2.52 2.95
C PRO A 44 -7.82 -1.42 2.50
N HIS A 45 -6.89 -1.77 1.62
CA HIS A 45 -5.90 -0.87 1.06
C HIS A 45 -5.53 -1.41 -0.31
N PHE A 46 -4.98 -0.53 -1.16
CA PHE A 46 -4.83 -0.67 -2.61
C PHE A 46 -6.09 -0.28 -3.39
N PRO A 47 -5.94 0.14 -4.67
CA PRO A 47 -4.70 0.23 -5.47
C PRO A 47 -3.66 1.25 -4.99
N ILE A 48 -2.39 1.00 -5.35
CA ILE A 48 -1.34 2.02 -5.37
C ILE A 48 -1.13 2.37 -6.83
N VAL A 49 -1.34 3.63 -7.17
CA VAL A 49 -1.18 4.16 -8.52
C VAL A 49 0.01 5.11 -8.54
N CYS A 50 1.01 4.81 -9.36
CA CYS A 50 2.09 5.74 -9.62
C CYS A 50 1.67 6.71 -10.71
N ASN A 51 1.42 7.96 -10.34
CA ASN A 51 0.96 9.00 -11.25
C ASN A 51 2.11 9.64 -12.04
N LYS A 52 3.30 9.76 -11.44
CA LYS A 52 4.46 10.38 -12.08
C LYS A 52 5.79 9.81 -11.56
N VAL A 53 6.73 9.59 -12.48
CA VAL A 53 8.08 9.08 -12.21
C VAL A 53 9.11 10.03 -12.80
N ASP A 54 9.83 10.76 -11.95
CA ASP A 54 10.92 11.66 -12.38
C ASP A 54 12.29 10.97 -12.34
N LYS A 55 12.45 9.96 -11.47
CA LYS A 55 13.66 9.14 -11.29
C LYS A 55 13.24 7.68 -11.02
N PRO A 56 14.12 6.68 -11.24
CA PRO A 56 13.84 5.31 -10.83
C PRO A 56 13.42 5.25 -9.36
N TYR A 57 12.35 4.50 -9.10
CA TYR A 57 11.71 4.45 -7.80
C TYR A 57 11.43 3.00 -7.41
N GLY A 58 11.26 2.76 -6.11
CA GLY A 58 11.00 1.43 -5.56
C GLY A 58 9.78 1.44 -4.65
N VAL A 59 9.00 0.36 -4.71
CA VAL A 59 7.94 0.06 -3.76
C VAL A 59 8.30 -1.24 -3.06
N VAL A 60 8.40 -1.17 -1.73
CA VAL A 60 8.67 -2.35 -0.89
C VAL A 60 7.46 -2.60 -0.02
N GLN A 61 6.91 -3.80 -0.10
CA GLN A 61 5.85 -4.27 0.79
C GLN A 61 6.47 -5.21 1.81
N VAL A 62 6.34 -4.87 3.10
CA VAL A 62 6.83 -5.66 4.22
C VAL A 62 5.63 -6.18 5.00
N GLY A 63 5.38 -7.49 4.92
CA GLY A 63 4.42 -8.17 5.77
C GLY A 63 4.98 -8.36 7.17
N LEU A 64 4.25 -7.94 8.20
CA LEU A 64 4.60 -8.07 9.60
C LEU A 64 4.03 -9.33 10.27
N GLY A 65 3.41 -10.22 9.49
CA GLY A 65 2.87 -11.48 10.00
C GLY A 65 3.67 -12.70 9.52
N PRO A 66 3.49 -13.87 10.16
CA PRO A 66 4.26 -15.08 9.88
C PRO A 66 3.95 -15.69 8.51
N LYS A 67 2.87 -15.24 7.85
CA LYS A 67 2.47 -15.66 6.51
C LYS A 67 2.09 -14.44 5.68
N TYR A 68 2.51 -14.45 4.42
CA TYR A 68 2.05 -13.51 3.41
C TYR A 68 0.82 -14.09 2.70
N GLU A 69 -0.31 -13.40 2.77
CA GLU A 69 -1.55 -13.80 2.10
C GLU A 69 -2.17 -12.55 1.47
N ALA A 70 -2.33 -12.54 0.14
CA ALA A 70 -2.87 -11.42 -0.65
C ALA A 70 -4.00 -11.91 -1.61
N ARG A 71 -5.16 -11.23 -1.68
CA ARG A 71 -6.34 -11.51 -2.51
C ARG A 71 -7.07 -10.22 -2.84
N TRP A 72 -7.42 -10.05 -4.12
CA TRP A 72 -8.28 -8.96 -4.60
C TRP A 72 -9.71 -9.08 -4.04
N ILE A 73 -10.26 -7.93 -3.65
CA ILE A 73 -11.65 -7.78 -3.25
C ILE A 73 -12.27 -6.81 -4.26
N ASP A 74 -13.45 -7.15 -4.73
CA ASP A 74 -14.21 -6.34 -5.69
C ASP A 74 -14.82 -5.11 -5.03
#